data_AF-A0A7X7HZE7-F1
#
_entry.id   AF-A0A7X7HZE7-F1
#
_cell.length_a   1.000
_cell.length_b   1.000
_cell.length_c   1.000
_cell.angle_alpha   90.00
_cell.angle_beta   90.00
_cell.angle_gamma   90.00
#
_symmetry.space_group_name_H-M   'P 1'
#
loop_
_entity.id
_entity.type
_entity.pdbx_description
1 polymer ?
#
loop_
_entity_poly.entity_id
_entity_poly.type
_entity_poly.pdbx_seq_one_letter_code
_entity_poly.pdbx_strand_id
1 'polypeptide(L)'
;MSHKHIQIEIDNHKIGLVLFINDCIVFSNSFHQVPATSFPVNQWVLNGVNTLKANVSINPHWTEELNEQSFKIVLKQYEGTPDNLVETVISSLEWEYIPDTQFPVNLTQEFSLDIPYGNWGWYDADAFNEDTVPVDSLKQYITSLHTALVNKDYTALEPFLTTKSTELAHAFGIPLNERFDDQKTFFITELFSHPAWGLEPLNFENMIFQFHAQGRLVEVIDIKGKSLIQSAILDEGYNFSLPLFLCHKNDQWILCR
;
A
#
# COMPACT_ATOMS: atom_id res chain seq x y z
N MET A 1 -11.82 -21.46 -9.46
CA MET A 1 -11.82 -20.13 -10.10
C MET A 1 -10.42 -19.89 -10.64
N SER A 2 -10.29 -19.28 -11.82
CA SER A 2 -8.98 -18.87 -12.35
C SER A 2 -8.49 -17.69 -11.50
N HIS A 3 -7.37 -17.85 -10.81
CA HIS A 3 -6.82 -16.80 -9.96
C HIS A 3 -5.93 -15.91 -10.83
N LYS A 4 -6.22 -14.61 -10.87
CA LYS A 4 -5.38 -13.62 -11.54
C LYS A 4 -4.47 -12.98 -10.51
N HIS A 5 -3.17 -13.20 -10.66
CA HIS A 5 -2.15 -12.59 -9.83
C HIS A 5 -1.40 -11.54 -10.63
N ILE A 6 -1.32 -10.31 -10.12
CA ILE A 6 -0.69 -9.19 -10.81
C ILE A 6 0.56 -8.81 -10.04
N GLN A 7 1.70 -8.81 -10.73
CA GLN A 7 3.00 -8.49 -10.14
C GLN A 7 3.68 -7.39 -10.93
N ILE A 8 4.47 -6.59 -10.22
CA ILE A 8 5.48 -5.73 -10.82
C ILE A 8 6.82 -6.42 -10.66
N GLU A 9 7.59 -6.48 -11.74
CA GLU A 9 9.03 -6.74 -11.74
C GLU A 9 9.77 -5.43 -12.03
N ILE A 10 10.82 -5.15 -11.27
CA ILE A 10 11.73 -4.03 -11.47
C ILE A 10 13.13 -4.60 -11.63
N ASP A 11 13.80 -4.24 -12.73
CA ASP A 11 15.19 -4.61 -12.94
C ASP A 11 16.14 -3.84 -11.99
N ASN A 12 17.36 -4.34 -11.87
CA ASN A 12 18.40 -3.73 -11.05
C ASN A 12 18.69 -2.29 -11.51
N HIS A 13 18.68 -1.34 -10.57
CA HIS A 13 18.90 0.08 -10.84
C HIS A 13 19.61 0.78 -9.67
N LYS A 14 20.27 1.92 -9.94
CA LYS A 14 20.98 2.73 -8.93
C LYS A 14 20.41 4.14 -8.72
N ILE A 15 19.22 4.38 -9.22
CA ILE A 15 18.52 5.67 -9.16
C ILE A 15 17.43 5.64 -8.07
N GLY A 16 16.93 6.81 -7.69
CA GLY A 16 15.71 6.90 -6.90
C GLY A 16 14.50 6.65 -7.79
N LEU A 17 13.60 5.77 -7.35
CA LEU A 17 12.41 5.36 -8.09
C LEU A 17 11.22 5.31 -7.14
N VAL A 18 10.15 6.00 -7.50
CA VAL A 18 8.85 5.89 -6.85
C VAL A 18 7.84 5.42 -7.87
N LEU A 19 7.16 4.30 -7.59
CA LEU A 19 6.15 3.74 -8.46
C LEU A 19 4.76 3.93 -7.89
N PHE A 20 3.84 4.26 -8.79
CA PHE A 20 2.45 4.48 -8.48
C PHE A 20 1.58 3.59 -9.36
N ILE A 21 0.57 2.98 -8.75
CA ILE A 21 -0.59 2.44 -9.46
C ILE A 21 -1.80 3.25 -9.03
N ASN A 22 -2.53 3.84 -9.99
CA ASN A 22 -3.73 4.63 -9.72
C ASN A 22 -3.50 5.72 -8.66
N ASP A 23 -2.37 6.42 -8.75
CA ASP A 23 -1.91 7.45 -7.80
C ASP A 23 -1.65 6.96 -6.36
N CYS A 24 -1.58 5.66 -6.13
CA CYS A 24 -1.13 5.06 -4.86
C CYS A 24 0.33 4.62 -4.98
N ILE A 25 1.18 5.00 -4.01
CA ILE A 25 2.58 4.54 -3.96
C ILE A 25 2.60 3.03 -3.68
N VAL A 26 3.22 2.26 -4.59
CA VAL A 26 3.38 0.80 -4.44
C VAL A 26 4.83 0.39 -4.23
N PHE A 27 5.78 1.27 -4.56
CA PHE A 27 7.20 1.07 -4.36
C PHE A 27 7.89 2.43 -4.22
N SER A 28 8.88 2.51 -3.34
CA SER A 28 9.72 3.69 -3.18
C SER A 28 11.11 3.28 -2.71
N ASN A 29 12.15 3.76 -3.39
CA ASN A 29 13.53 3.66 -2.92
C ASN A 29 14.22 5.03 -2.99
N SER A 30 14.97 5.33 -1.94
CA SER A 30 15.64 6.60 -1.72
C SER A 30 17.14 6.52 -2.06
N PHE A 31 17.48 6.04 -3.27
CA PHE A 31 18.83 6.12 -3.86
C PHE A 31 19.87 5.08 -3.44
N HIS A 32 19.45 3.86 -3.09
CA HIS A 32 20.35 2.72 -2.98
C HIS A 32 20.26 1.86 -4.24
N GLN A 33 21.34 1.13 -4.56
CA GLN A 33 21.24 0.08 -5.57
C GLN A 33 20.16 -0.91 -5.12
N VAL A 34 19.14 -1.06 -5.94
CA VAL A 34 18.06 -2.02 -5.71
C VAL A 34 18.32 -3.21 -6.62
N PRO A 35 18.53 -4.42 -6.06
CA PRO A 35 18.58 -5.63 -6.88
C PRO A 35 17.24 -5.84 -7.59
N ALA A 36 17.23 -6.65 -8.65
CA ALA A 36 15.98 -7.01 -9.31
C ALA A 36 14.96 -7.53 -8.28
N THR A 37 13.74 -7.00 -8.33
CA THR A 37 12.70 -7.30 -7.33
C THR A 37 11.37 -7.55 -8.02
N SER A 38 10.56 -8.41 -7.40
CA SER A 38 9.20 -8.72 -7.84
C SER A 38 8.27 -8.72 -6.63
N PHE A 39 7.11 -8.09 -6.76
CA PHE A 39 6.11 -8.04 -5.70
C PHE A 39 4.69 -7.92 -6.25
N PRO A 40 3.69 -8.44 -5.50
CA PRO A 40 2.30 -8.39 -5.92
C PRO A 40 1.69 -7.00 -5.77
N VAL A 41 0.80 -6.66 -6.70
CA VAL A 41 0.08 -5.37 -6.73
C VAL A 41 -1.44 -5.53 -6.91
N ASN A 42 -1.96 -6.75 -6.73
CA ASN A 42 -3.39 -7.07 -6.81
C ASN A 42 -4.26 -6.04 -6.08
N GLN A 43 -3.87 -5.66 -4.87
CA GLN A 43 -4.63 -4.77 -3.99
C GLN A 43 -4.66 -3.29 -4.42
N TRP A 44 -3.97 -2.94 -5.51
CA TRP A 44 -3.84 -1.57 -6.03
C TRP A 44 -4.42 -1.39 -7.44
N VAL A 45 -4.61 -2.49 -8.18
CA VAL A 45 -5.22 -2.46 -9.53
C VAL A 45 -6.75 -2.53 -9.47
N LEU A 46 -7.40 -2.00 -10.49
CA LEU A 46 -8.83 -1.90 -10.67
C LEU A 46 -9.27 -2.68 -11.90
N ASN A 47 -10.56 -3.05 -11.96
CA ASN A 47 -11.12 -3.59 -13.19
C ASN A 47 -11.28 -2.47 -14.23
N GLY A 48 -10.83 -2.69 -15.46
CA GLY A 48 -10.79 -1.69 -16.52
C GLY A 48 -9.46 -0.93 -16.58
N VAL A 49 -9.53 0.38 -16.81
CA VAL A 49 -8.36 1.23 -17.05
C VAL A 49 -7.65 1.54 -15.74
N ASN A 50 -6.33 1.38 -15.76
CA ASN A 50 -5.41 1.68 -14.68
C ASN A 50 -4.27 2.54 -15.21
N THR A 51 -3.56 3.21 -14.29
CA THR A 51 -2.35 3.97 -14.61
C THR A 51 -1.17 3.46 -13.82
N LEU A 52 -0.06 3.17 -14.51
CA LEU A 52 1.26 2.93 -13.93
C LEU A 52 2.10 4.18 -14.12
N LYS A 53 2.65 4.75 -13.04
CA LYS A 53 3.55 5.91 -13.09
C LYS A 53 4.87 5.58 -12.41
N ALA A 54 5.95 6.13 -12.96
CA ALA A 54 7.28 6.09 -12.34
C ALA A 54 7.81 7.51 -12.21
N ASN A 55 8.23 7.90 -11.00
CA ASN A 55 9.00 9.10 -10.75
C ASN A 55 10.45 8.69 -10.51
N VAL A 56 11.34 9.18 -11.35
CA VAL A 56 12.75 8.86 -11.35
C VAL A 56 13.51 10.06 -10.87
N SER A 57 14.36 9.86 -9.88
CA SER A 57 15.16 10.90 -9.26
C SER A 57 16.60 10.44 -9.07
N ILE A 58 17.50 11.39 -8.93
CA ILE A 58 18.91 11.14 -8.63
C ILE A 58 19.24 11.69 -7.25
N ASN A 59 20.14 11.00 -6.54
CA ASN A 59 20.71 11.55 -5.32
C ASN A 59 21.50 12.83 -5.68
N PRO A 60 21.19 13.99 -5.09
CA PRO A 60 21.93 15.23 -5.35
C PRO A 60 23.41 15.15 -4.97
N HIS A 61 23.80 14.16 -4.15
CA HIS A 61 25.19 13.88 -3.77
C HIS A 61 25.84 12.76 -4.57
N TRP A 62 25.21 12.29 -5.67
CA TRP A 62 25.78 11.27 -6.53
C TRP A 62 27.03 11.78 -7.24
N THR A 63 28.16 11.09 -7.08
CA THR A 63 29.47 11.51 -7.61
C THR A 63 29.96 10.67 -8.79
N GLU A 64 29.34 9.52 -9.04
CA GLU A 64 29.68 8.66 -10.18
C GLU A 64 29.00 9.16 -11.46
N GLU A 65 29.61 8.92 -12.62
CA GLU A 65 28.96 9.23 -13.89
C GLU A 65 27.67 8.40 -14.05
N LEU A 66 26.60 9.03 -14.54
CA LEU A 66 25.30 8.38 -14.79
C LEU A 66 25.26 7.58 -16.09
N ASN A 67 26.40 7.48 -16.76
CA ASN A 67 26.54 6.73 -17.99
C ASN A 67 26.01 5.30 -17.73
N GLU A 68 25.14 4.82 -18.63
CA GLU A 68 24.54 3.48 -18.56
C GLU A 68 23.45 3.26 -17.50
N GLN A 69 22.98 4.30 -16.79
CA GLN A 69 21.82 4.13 -15.90
C GLN A 69 20.56 3.88 -16.72
N SER A 70 19.83 2.82 -16.37
CA SER A 70 18.55 2.48 -16.96
C SER A 70 17.71 1.70 -15.95
N PHE A 71 16.41 1.61 -16.22
CA PHE A 71 15.57 0.61 -15.61
C PHE A 71 14.50 0.15 -16.56
N LYS A 72 13.98 -1.03 -16.26
CA LYS A 72 12.77 -1.57 -16.84
C LYS A 72 11.86 -2.06 -15.72
N ILE A 73 10.59 -1.72 -15.86
CA ILE A 73 9.50 -2.16 -15.01
C ILE A 73 8.55 -2.92 -15.90
N VAL A 74 8.18 -4.13 -15.48
CA VAL A 74 7.25 -4.99 -16.19
C VAL A 74 6.08 -5.32 -15.28
N LEU A 75 4.87 -5.00 -15.72
CA LEU A 75 3.65 -5.44 -15.07
C LEU A 75 3.22 -6.76 -15.71
N LYS A 76 3.11 -7.81 -14.91
CA LYS A 76 2.75 -9.16 -15.35
C LYS A 76 1.45 -9.62 -14.72
N GLN A 77 0.67 -10.37 -15.50
CA GLN A 77 -0.46 -11.15 -15.03
C GLN A 77 -0.12 -12.63 -15.11
N TYR A 78 -0.37 -13.34 -14.01
CA TYR A 78 -0.34 -14.79 -13.95
C TYR A 78 -1.77 -15.30 -13.82
N GLU A 79 -2.15 -16.22 -14.69
CA GLU A 79 -3.48 -16.80 -14.71
C GLU A 79 -3.42 -18.33 -14.88
N GLY A 80 -4.19 -19.07 -14.08
CA GLY A 80 -4.31 -20.53 -14.21
C GLY A 80 -4.35 -21.27 -12.88
N THR A 81 -3.90 -22.51 -12.89
CA THR A 81 -3.71 -23.35 -11.69
C THR A 81 -2.24 -23.32 -11.27
N PRO A 82 -1.89 -23.65 -10.01
CA PRO A 82 -0.49 -23.70 -9.56
C PRO A 82 0.44 -24.50 -10.49
N ASP A 83 -0.06 -25.59 -11.08
CA ASP A 83 0.72 -26.44 -12.00
C ASP A 83 0.76 -25.95 -13.45
N ASN A 84 0.00 -24.91 -13.81
CA ASN A 84 -0.12 -24.39 -15.17
C ASN A 84 -0.49 -22.90 -15.17
N LEU A 85 0.43 -22.07 -14.67
CA LEU A 85 0.31 -20.62 -14.71
C LEU A 85 0.75 -20.09 -16.07
N VAL A 86 -0.13 -19.33 -16.72
CA VAL A 86 0.19 -18.58 -17.93
C VAL A 86 0.60 -17.17 -17.52
N GLU A 87 1.83 -16.80 -17.88
CA GLU A 87 2.35 -15.44 -17.71
C GLU A 87 1.98 -14.59 -18.93
N THR A 88 1.48 -13.37 -18.69
CA THR A 88 1.22 -12.36 -19.72
C THR A 88 1.81 -11.02 -19.28
N VAL A 89 2.62 -10.40 -20.13
CA VAL A 89 3.06 -9.01 -19.91
C VAL A 89 1.91 -8.07 -20.26
N ILE A 90 1.48 -7.28 -19.29
CA ILE A 90 0.36 -6.34 -19.41
C ILE A 90 0.84 -4.96 -19.83
N SER A 91 1.96 -4.52 -19.24
CA SER A 91 2.51 -3.19 -19.46
C SER A 91 4.00 -3.17 -19.11
N SER A 92 4.72 -2.19 -19.64
CA SER A 92 6.09 -1.92 -19.22
C SER A 92 6.38 -0.42 -19.23
N LEU A 93 7.26 0.00 -18.32
CA LEU A 93 7.88 1.31 -18.31
C LEU A 93 9.40 1.13 -18.38
N GLU A 94 10.03 1.83 -19.30
CA GLU A 94 11.47 1.76 -19.53
C GLU A 94 12.03 3.18 -19.56
N TRP A 95 13.24 3.33 -19.03
CA TRP A 95 13.99 4.58 -19.09
C TRP A 95 15.47 4.29 -19.17
N GLU A 96 16.15 5.08 -19.97
CA GLU A 96 17.59 5.09 -20.12
C GLU A 96 18.08 6.52 -19.94
N TYR A 97 19.20 6.67 -19.25
CA TYR A 97 19.85 7.96 -19.08
C TYR A 97 20.35 8.48 -20.42
N ILE A 98 19.95 9.71 -20.74
CA ILE A 98 20.51 10.48 -21.83
C ILE A 98 21.25 11.70 -21.25
N PRO A 99 22.38 12.12 -21.85
CA PRO A 99 23.00 13.40 -21.53
C PRO A 99 21.95 14.52 -21.55
N ASP A 100 21.97 15.40 -20.54
CA ASP A 100 21.03 16.51 -20.34
C ASP A 100 19.64 16.15 -19.77
N THR A 101 19.43 14.91 -19.31
CA THR A 101 18.20 14.52 -18.60
C THR A 101 17.91 15.47 -17.44
N GLN A 102 16.72 16.07 -17.43
CA GLN A 102 16.23 16.88 -16.32
C GLN A 102 15.46 16.00 -15.34
N PHE A 103 15.91 15.97 -14.08
CA PHE A 103 15.24 15.24 -13.02
C PHE A 103 14.28 16.16 -12.24
N PRO A 104 13.15 15.64 -11.71
CA PRO A 104 12.74 14.24 -11.82
C PRO A 104 12.15 13.90 -13.20
N VAL A 105 12.41 12.69 -13.68
CA VAL A 105 11.76 12.15 -14.89
C VAL A 105 10.45 11.50 -14.47
N ASN A 106 9.37 11.86 -15.16
CA ASN A 106 8.05 11.30 -14.91
C ASN A 106 7.62 10.48 -16.11
N LEU A 107 7.38 9.19 -15.89
CA LEU A 107 6.85 8.27 -16.88
C LEU A 107 5.44 7.87 -16.48
N THR A 108 4.57 7.69 -17.46
CA THR A 108 3.18 7.29 -17.22
C THR A 108 2.72 6.42 -18.37
N GLN A 109 2.09 5.30 -18.04
CA GLN A 109 1.53 4.37 -18.98
C GLN A 109 0.15 3.93 -18.48
N GLU A 110 -0.84 3.95 -19.37
CA GLU A 110 -2.14 3.34 -19.11
C GLU A 110 -2.13 1.87 -19.53
N PHE A 111 -2.86 1.06 -18.79
CA PHE A 111 -3.11 -0.34 -19.11
C PHE A 111 -4.52 -0.72 -18.68
N SER A 112 -5.07 -1.77 -19.29
CA SER A 112 -6.39 -2.28 -18.93
C SER A 112 -6.29 -3.71 -18.43
N LEU A 113 -7.02 -4.01 -17.37
CA LEU A 113 -7.17 -5.35 -16.84
C LEU A 113 -8.64 -5.75 -16.81
N ASP A 114 -8.88 -7.04 -16.98
CA ASP A 114 -10.17 -7.68 -16.70
C ASP A 114 -9.99 -8.55 -15.46
N ILE A 115 -10.32 -8.04 -14.27
CA ILE A 115 -10.11 -8.75 -13.00
C ILE A 115 -11.44 -9.12 -12.33
N PRO A 116 -11.55 -10.33 -11.77
CA PRO A 116 -12.82 -10.86 -11.29
C PRO A 116 -13.25 -10.33 -9.91
N TYR A 117 -12.38 -9.59 -9.20
CA TYR A 117 -12.59 -9.20 -7.80
C TYR A 117 -13.20 -7.80 -7.58
N GLY A 118 -13.56 -7.09 -8.65
CA GLY A 118 -14.27 -5.80 -8.56
C GLY A 118 -13.37 -4.61 -8.21
N ASN A 119 -14.00 -3.51 -7.75
CA ASN A 119 -13.30 -2.29 -7.35
C ASN A 119 -13.20 -2.19 -5.82
N TRP A 120 -12.12 -1.56 -5.36
CA TRP A 120 -11.85 -1.33 -3.94
C TRP A 120 -12.75 -0.24 -3.35
N GLY A 121 -12.94 -0.25 -2.03
CA GLY A 121 -13.81 0.69 -1.33
C GLY A 121 -13.41 2.16 -1.50
N TRP A 122 -12.16 2.45 -1.86
CA TRP A 122 -11.68 3.79 -2.18
C TRP A 122 -11.99 4.23 -3.63
N TYR A 123 -12.39 3.33 -4.53
CA TYR A 123 -12.59 3.66 -5.94
C TYR A 123 -13.65 4.74 -6.15
N ASP A 124 -14.74 4.69 -5.39
CA ASP A 124 -15.89 5.60 -5.44
C ASP A 124 -16.11 6.34 -4.10
N ALA A 125 -15.05 6.46 -3.29
CA ALA A 125 -15.08 7.20 -2.04
C ALA A 125 -15.01 8.73 -2.25
N ASP A 126 -15.33 9.47 -1.19
CA ASP A 126 -15.19 10.93 -1.16
C ASP A 126 -13.72 11.33 -1.37
N ALA A 127 -13.50 12.38 -2.16
CA ALA A 127 -12.17 12.89 -2.44
C ALA A 127 -11.84 14.07 -1.53
N PHE A 128 -10.70 13.99 -0.84
CA PHE A 128 -10.20 15.04 0.05
C PHE A 128 -8.86 15.60 -0.39
N ASN A 129 -8.53 16.75 0.19
CA ASN A 129 -7.21 17.35 0.22
C ASN A 129 -6.95 17.92 1.64
N GLU A 130 -5.83 18.61 1.83
CA GLU A 130 -5.44 19.21 3.12
C GLU A 130 -6.51 20.12 3.72
N ASP A 131 -7.29 20.82 2.88
CA ASP A 131 -8.29 21.78 3.32
C ASP A 131 -9.67 21.15 3.59
N THR A 132 -9.95 19.97 3.02
CA THR A 132 -11.29 19.37 3.02
C THR A 132 -11.43 18.09 3.83
N VAL A 133 -10.32 17.50 4.29
CA VAL A 133 -10.35 16.29 5.13
C VAL A 133 -11.06 16.56 6.47
N PRO A 134 -12.07 15.76 6.87
CA PRO A 134 -12.78 16.00 8.13
C PRO A 134 -11.96 15.48 9.33
N VAL A 135 -10.99 16.28 9.76
CA VAL A 135 -9.97 15.94 10.75
C VAL A 135 -10.57 15.44 12.07
N ASP A 136 -11.62 16.08 12.58
CA ASP A 136 -12.17 15.71 13.89
C ASP A 136 -12.84 14.33 13.89
N SER A 137 -13.62 14.00 12.85
CA SER A 137 -14.23 12.67 12.73
C SER A 137 -13.17 11.60 12.48
N LEU A 138 -12.11 11.93 11.74
CA LEU A 138 -10.98 11.05 11.51
C LEU A 138 -10.23 10.72 12.80
N LYS A 139 -9.94 11.73 13.63
CA LYS A 139 -9.31 11.55 14.95
C LYS A 139 -10.18 10.67 15.86
N GLN A 140 -11.50 10.84 15.84
CA GLN A 140 -12.42 9.99 16.59
C GLN A 140 -12.40 8.54 16.12
N TYR A 141 -12.37 8.31 14.80
CA TYR A 141 -12.24 6.98 14.22
C TYR A 141 -10.93 6.29 14.67
N ILE A 142 -9.79 6.98 14.52
CA ILE A 142 -8.47 6.47 14.91
C ILE A 142 -8.41 6.20 16.42
N THR A 143 -8.97 7.09 17.24
CA THR A 143 -9.03 6.91 18.70
C THR A 143 -9.84 5.66 19.07
N SER A 144 -10.96 5.42 18.40
CA SER A 144 -11.80 4.24 18.65
C SER A 144 -11.08 2.94 18.28
N LEU A 145 -10.41 2.93 17.11
CA LEU A 145 -9.56 1.83 16.66
C LEU A 145 -8.41 1.55 17.65
N HIS A 146 -7.68 2.60 18.07
CA HIS A 146 -6.60 2.50 19.05
C HIS A 146 -7.11 1.97 20.39
N THR A 147 -8.26 2.44 20.86
CA THR A 147 -8.88 1.98 22.11
C THR A 147 -9.21 0.48 22.06
N ALA A 148 -9.75 -0.03 20.95
CA ALA A 148 -10.03 -1.45 20.78
C ALA A 148 -8.73 -2.30 20.87
N LEU A 149 -7.65 -1.83 20.23
CA LEU A 149 -6.33 -2.48 20.28
C LEU A 149 -5.70 -2.46 21.68
N VAL A 150 -5.76 -1.32 22.38
CA VAL A 150 -5.26 -1.18 23.76
C VAL A 150 -6.01 -2.12 24.71
N ASN A 151 -7.34 -2.19 24.58
CA ASN A 151 -8.19 -3.02 25.42
C ASN A 151 -8.14 -4.51 25.08
N LYS A 152 -7.39 -4.92 24.04
CA LYS A 152 -7.37 -6.29 23.51
C LYS A 152 -8.77 -6.79 23.13
N ASP A 153 -9.65 -5.89 22.72
CA ASP A 153 -11.05 -6.19 22.39
C ASP A 153 -11.18 -6.44 20.89
N TYR A 154 -11.03 -7.70 20.50
CA TYR A 154 -11.19 -8.10 19.10
C TYR A 154 -12.60 -7.83 18.58
N THR A 155 -13.63 -7.97 19.41
CA THR A 155 -15.02 -7.73 18.99
C THR A 155 -15.23 -6.26 18.60
N ALA A 156 -14.63 -5.32 19.35
CA ALA A 156 -14.64 -3.91 19.00
C ALA A 156 -13.73 -3.58 17.80
N LEU A 157 -12.64 -4.33 17.60
CA LEU A 157 -11.67 -4.13 16.52
C LEU A 157 -12.15 -4.66 15.16
N GLU A 158 -12.84 -5.79 15.14
CA GLU A 158 -13.22 -6.53 13.93
C GLU A 158 -13.95 -5.66 12.87
N PRO A 159 -14.90 -4.78 13.24
CA PRO A 159 -15.57 -3.92 12.25
C PRO A 159 -14.61 -3.00 11.51
N PHE A 160 -13.55 -2.51 12.15
CA PHE A 160 -12.54 -1.67 11.51
C PHE A 160 -11.75 -2.45 10.45
N LEU A 161 -11.48 -3.72 10.70
CA LEU A 161 -10.63 -4.55 9.84
C LEU A 161 -11.39 -5.27 8.72
N THR A 162 -12.74 -5.30 8.79
CA THR A 162 -13.59 -6.10 7.92
C THR A 162 -13.39 -5.77 6.45
N THR A 163 -13.40 -4.48 6.09
CA THR A 163 -13.22 -4.04 4.70
C THR A 163 -11.83 -4.41 4.19
N LYS A 164 -10.77 -4.02 4.90
CA LYS A 164 -9.39 -4.40 4.58
C LYS A 164 -9.24 -5.90 4.36
N SER A 165 -9.80 -6.73 5.23
CA SER A 165 -9.68 -8.18 5.09
C SER A 165 -10.50 -8.76 3.95
N THR A 166 -11.69 -8.23 3.69
CA THR A 166 -12.51 -8.62 2.53
C THR A 166 -11.78 -8.30 1.23
N GLU A 167 -11.22 -7.09 1.12
CA GLU A 167 -10.51 -6.66 -0.07
C GLU A 167 -9.23 -7.46 -0.31
N LEU A 168 -8.43 -7.71 0.74
CA LEU A 168 -7.25 -8.56 0.63
C LEU A 168 -7.60 -10.00 0.27
N ALA A 169 -8.66 -10.56 0.87
CA ALA A 169 -9.14 -11.89 0.52
C ALA A 169 -9.48 -11.98 -0.97
N HIS A 170 -10.23 -11.01 -1.50
CA HIS A 170 -10.56 -10.97 -2.92
C HIS A 170 -9.33 -10.74 -3.81
N ALA A 171 -8.42 -9.84 -3.42
CA ALA A 171 -7.20 -9.53 -4.17
C ALA A 171 -6.31 -10.76 -4.35
N PHE A 172 -6.24 -11.63 -3.34
CA PHE A 172 -5.38 -12.81 -3.33
C PHE A 172 -6.13 -14.15 -3.48
N GLY A 173 -7.46 -14.11 -3.65
CA GLY A 173 -8.31 -15.29 -3.78
C GLY A 173 -8.35 -16.19 -2.53
N ILE A 174 -8.20 -15.60 -1.35
CA ILE A 174 -8.31 -16.30 -0.07
C ILE A 174 -9.81 -16.41 0.29
N PRO A 175 -10.31 -17.57 0.73
CA PRO A 175 -11.67 -17.68 1.26
C PRO A 175 -11.91 -16.69 2.41
N LEU A 176 -13.05 -15.99 2.41
CA LEU A 176 -13.33 -14.95 3.43
C LEU A 176 -13.32 -15.49 4.86
N ASN A 177 -13.87 -16.69 5.08
CA ASN A 177 -13.86 -17.33 6.39
C ASN A 177 -12.43 -17.61 6.88
N GLU A 178 -11.56 -18.12 6.00
CA GLU A 178 -10.15 -18.36 6.30
C GLU A 178 -9.44 -17.04 6.63
N ARG A 179 -9.64 -16.00 5.81
CA ARG A 179 -9.04 -14.69 6.05
C ARG A 179 -9.46 -14.07 7.40
N PHE A 180 -10.74 -14.19 7.76
CA PHE A 180 -11.26 -13.68 9.03
C PHE A 180 -10.79 -14.51 10.23
N ASP A 181 -10.72 -15.84 10.09
CA ASP A 181 -10.19 -16.74 11.12
C ASP A 181 -8.69 -16.48 11.35
N ASP A 182 -7.91 -16.28 10.29
CA ASP A 182 -6.49 -15.91 10.37
C ASP A 182 -6.30 -14.55 11.05
N GLN A 183 -7.09 -13.55 10.67
CA GLN A 183 -7.05 -12.23 11.32
C GLN A 183 -7.35 -12.34 12.81
N LYS A 184 -8.40 -13.07 13.18
CA LYS A 184 -8.80 -13.27 14.56
C LYS A 184 -7.72 -14.00 15.35
N THR A 185 -7.13 -15.05 14.77
CA THR A 185 -6.05 -15.82 15.37
C THR A 185 -4.82 -14.96 15.60
N PHE A 186 -4.40 -14.18 14.59
CA PHE A 186 -3.28 -13.26 14.69
C PHE A 186 -3.47 -12.26 15.84
N PHE A 187 -4.63 -11.61 15.94
CA PHE A 187 -4.85 -10.64 17.02
C PHE A 187 -4.98 -11.30 18.40
N ILE A 188 -5.78 -12.36 18.55
CA ILE A 188 -6.08 -12.93 19.87
C ILE A 188 -4.92 -13.80 20.37
N THR A 189 -4.42 -14.68 19.53
CA THR A 189 -3.47 -15.74 19.91
C THR A 189 -2.03 -15.28 19.83
N GLU A 190 -1.68 -14.34 18.95
CA GLU A 190 -0.30 -13.89 18.77
C GLU A 190 -0.05 -12.51 19.39
N LEU A 191 -0.81 -11.48 18.99
CA LEU A 191 -0.58 -10.10 19.44
C LEU A 191 -1.06 -9.83 20.87
N PHE A 192 -2.35 -10.05 21.15
CA PHE A 192 -2.94 -9.71 22.44
C PHE A 192 -2.49 -10.64 23.58
N SER A 193 -2.04 -11.84 23.24
CA SER A 193 -1.43 -12.76 24.21
C SER A 193 0.01 -12.36 24.57
N HIS A 194 0.67 -11.54 23.74
CA HIS A 194 2.07 -11.16 23.95
C HIS A 194 2.24 -10.42 25.29
N PRO A 195 3.19 -10.84 26.17
CA PRO A 195 3.37 -10.23 27.49
C PRO A 195 3.72 -8.74 27.45
N ALA A 196 4.51 -8.34 26.45
CA ALA A 196 4.90 -6.96 26.21
C ALA A 196 3.88 -6.15 25.37
N TRP A 197 2.69 -6.70 25.08
CA TRP A 197 1.70 -5.99 24.27
C TRP A 197 1.30 -4.67 24.94
N GLY A 198 1.44 -3.60 24.15
CA GLY A 198 0.99 -2.25 24.47
C GLY A 198 1.20 -1.37 23.24
N LEU A 199 0.35 -0.36 23.08
CA LEU A 199 0.50 0.63 22.02
C LEU A 199 1.17 1.89 22.55
N GLU A 200 1.96 2.53 21.69
CA GLU A 200 2.40 3.90 21.93
C GLU A 200 1.18 4.83 21.99
N PRO A 201 1.21 5.90 22.82
CA PRO A 201 0.14 6.89 22.86
C PRO A 201 -0.06 7.57 21.49
N LEU A 202 -1.32 7.81 21.12
CA LEU A 202 -1.63 8.60 19.93
C LEU A 202 -1.11 10.03 20.09
N ASN A 203 -0.39 10.52 19.07
CA ASN A 203 0.05 11.91 18.99
C ASN A 203 -0.44 12.57 17.70
N PHE A 204 -1.62 13.21 17.79
CA PHE A 204 -2.22 13.89 16.65
C PHE A 204 -1.53 15.20 16.25
N GLU A 205 -0.64 15.76 17.08
CA GLU A 205 0.11 16.98 16.72
C GLU A 205 1.13 16.71 15.61
N ASN A 206 1.62 15.47 15.54
CA ASN A 206 2.56 15.02 14.52
C ASN A 206 1.89 14.35 13.32
N MET A 207 0.56 14.39 13.23
CA MET A 207 -0.20 13.71 12.18
C MET A 207 -0.02 14.44 10.85
N ILE A 208 0.34 13.69 9.82
CA ILE A 208 0.45 14.13 8.42
C ILE A 208 -0.52 13.30 7.58
N PHE A 209 -1.13 13.94 6.58
CA PHE A 209 -1.94 13.27 5.57
C PHE A 209 -1.13 13.09 4.28
N GLN A 210 -1.24 11.92 3.68
CA GLN A 210 -0.87 11.71 2.28
C GLN A 210 -2.12 11.32 1.49
N PHE A 211 -2.36 12.04 0.39
CA PHE A 211 -3.54 11.84 -0.45
C PHE A 211 -3.17 11.00 -1.66
N HIS A 212 -3.80 9.83 -1.76
CA HIS A 212 -3.64 8.87 -2.84
C HIS A 212 -4.93 8.76 -3.65
N ALA A 213 -4.87 8.15 -4.83
CA ALA A 213 -6.05 7.92 -5.69
C ALA A 213 -6.91 9.19 -5.88
N GLN A 214 -6.26 10.32 -6.21
CA GLN A 214 -6.91 11.62 -6.38
C GLN A 214 -7.69 12.09 -5.14
N GLY A 215 -7.17 11.77 -3.95
CA GLY A 215 -7.76 12.18 -2.67
C GLY A 215 -8.80 11.23 -2.11
N ARG A 216 -9.12 10.12 -2.80
CA ARG A 216 -10.11 9.13 -2.34
C ARG A 216 -9.59 8.16 -1.29
N LEU A 217 -8.26 8.12 -1.13
CA LEU A 217 -7.58 7.33 -0.12
C LEU A 217 -6.61 8.24 0.64
N VAL A 218 -6.82 8.36 1.95
CA VAL A 218 -6.01 9.17 2.86
C VAL A 218 -5.14 8.23 3.68
N GLU A 219 -3.83 8.37 3.57
CA GLU A 219 -2.88 7.71 4.47
C GLU A 219 -2.55 8.64 5.64
N VAL A 220 -2.62 8.10 6.85
CA VAL A 220 -2.31 8.85 8.08
C VAL A 220 -1.00 8.35 8.68
N ILE A 221 0.01 9.23 8.67
CA ILE A 221 1.36 8.96 9.17
C ILE A 221 1.81 10.04 10.16
N ASP A 222 2.95 9.82 10.83
CA ASP A 222 3.61 10.81 11.65
C ASP A 222 4.59 11.69 10.82
N ILE A 223 5.15 12.73 11.45
CA ILE A 223 6.20 13.59 10.86
C ILE A 223 7.47 12.85 10.42
N LYS A 224 7.66 11.59 10.82
CA LYS A 224 8.79 10.74 10.43
C LYS A 224 8.40 9.76 9.31
N GLY A 225 7.17 9.83 8.81
CA GLY A 225 6.64 8.93 7.79
C GLY A 225 6.27 7.53 8.30
N LYS A 226 6.07 7.35 9.60
CA LYS A 226 5.64 6.08 10.19
C LYS A 226 4.15 6.07 10.48
N SER A 227 3.54 4.88 10.59
CA SER A 227 2.13 4.78 11.00
C SER A 227 1.89 5.43 12.37
N LEU A 228 0.74 6.09 12.54
CA LEU A 228 0.35 6.68 13.81
C LEU A 228 0.03 5.63 14.90
N ILE A 229 -0.34 4.40 14.51
CA ILE A 229 -0.60 3.28 15.44
C ILE A 229 0.57 2.31 15.39
N GLN A 230 1.35 2.29 16.48
CA GLN A 230 2.50 1.40 16.66
C GLN A 230 2.46 0.79 18.06
N SER A 231 2.92 -0.46 18.19
CA SER A 231 3.21 -1.04 19.50
C SER A 231 4.52 -0.50 20.06
N ALA A 232 4.67 -0.65 21.38
CA ALA A 232 5.98 -0.73 21.98
C ALA A 232 6.81 -1.85 21.31
N ILE A 233 8.13 -1.80 21.50
CA ILE A 233 9.02 -2.86 21.03
C ILE A 233 8.63 -4.18 21.73
N LEU A 234 8.32 -5.18 20.91
CA LEU A 234 8.06 -6.57 21.29
C LEU A 234 9.38 -7.35 21.31
N ASP A 235 9.32 -8.67 21.16
CA ASP A 235 10.51 -9.51 21.13
C ASP A 235 11.44 -9.17 19.95
N GLU A 236 12.75 -9.38 20.17
CA GLU A 236 13.81 -9.24 19.15
C GLU A 236 13.89 -7.87 18.44
N GLY A 237 13.30 -6.82 19.04
CA GLY A 237 13.32 -5.48 18.48
C GLY A 237 12.22 -5.19 17.46
N TYR A 238 11.31 -6.14 17.22
CA TYR A 238 10.17 -5.93 16.33
C TYR A 238 9.08 -5.11 17.01
N ASN A 239 8.32 -4.36 16.24
CA ASN A 239 7.09 -3.73 16.70
C ASN A 239 5.95 -4.00 15.72
N PHE A 240 4.74 -4.08 16.25
CA PHE A 240 3.53 -4.04 15.44
C PHE A 240 3.29 -2.61 14.96
N SER A 241 2.84 -2.46 13.72
CA SER A 241 2.30 -1.21 13.21
C SER A 241 1.05 -1.50 12.39
N LEU A 242 0.09 -0.59 12.45
CA LEU A 242 -1.12 -0.67 11.66
C LEU A 242 -1.14 0.48 10.65
N PRO A 243 -0.76 0.27 9.38
CA PRO A 243 -0.94 1.29 8.35
C PRO A 243 -2.39 1.78 8.32
N LEU A 244 -2.57 3.08 8.09
CA LEU A 244 -3.87 3.74 8.13
C LEU A 244 -4.20 4.33 6.76
N PHE A 245 -4.49 3.47 5.79
CA PHE A 245 -5.05 3.91 4.50
C PHE A 245 -6.56 3.88 4.58
N LEU A 246 -7.16 5.06 4.67
CA LEU A 246 -8.55 5.28 5.02
C LEU A 246 -9.29 5.91 3.83
N CYS A 247 -10.48 5.40 3.53
CA CYS A 247 -11.42 6.12 2.66
C CYS A 247 -12.63 6.58 3.48
N HIS A 248 -13.36 7.57 2.95
CA HIS A 248 -14.61 8.04 3.54
C HIS A 248 -15.74 7.83 2.55
N LYS A 249 -16.81 7.18 2.99
CA LYS A 249 -17.96 6.86 2.15
C LYS A 249 -19.22 6.78 3.01
N ASN A 250 -20.30 7.40 2.55
CA ASN A 250 -21.59 7.42 3.25
C ASN A 250 -21.46 7.90 4.71
N ASP A 251 -20.73 8.99 4.94
CA ASP A 251 -20.47 9.58 6.27
C ASP A 251 -19.72 8.65 7.25
N GLN A 252 -18.94 7.70 6.71
CA GLN A 252 -18.17 6.75 7.51
C GLN A 252 -16.73 6.63 7.01
N TRP A 253 -15.79 6.62 7.96
CA TRP A 253 -14.39 6.25 7.73
C TRP A 253 -14.24 4.74 7.68
N ILE A 254 -13.44 4.26 6.73
CA ILE A 254 -13.23 2.84 6.46
C ILE A 254 -11.73 2.59 6.28
N LEU A 255 -11.20 1.60 7.00
CA LEU A 255 -9.83 1.14 6.81
C LEU A 255 -9.74 0.20 5.61
N CYS A 256 -9.03 0.65 4.58
CA CYS A 256 -8.82 -0.08 3.34
C CYS A 256 -7.50 -0.86 3.37
N ARG A 257 -6.39 -0.30 3.86
CA ARG A 257 -5.07 -0.96 3.89
C ARG A 257 -4.32 -0.68 5.18
#